data_AF-A0A369RMB3-F1
#
_entry.id   AF-A0A369RMB3-F1
#
_cell.length_a   1.000
_cell.length_b   1.000
_cell.length_c   1.000
_cell.angle_alpha   90.00
_cell.angle_beta   90.00
_cell.angle_gamma   90.00
#
_symmetry.space_group_name_H-M   'P 1'
#
loop_
_entity.id
_entity.type
_entity.pdbx_description
1 polymer ?
#
loop_
_entity_poly.entity_id
_entity_poly.type
_entity_poly.pdbx_seq_one_letter_code
_entity_poly.pdbx_strand_id
1 'polypeptide(L)'
;MMPNTKGNEIHLIFFHGLGDDYENATAFCEEMQSELMHPHGKPNFHTHAHKYPAAFQNYIPYALASLVCLGTSILLPAVILLTNRITARTALLAVLAALACVFLSMLLLMIPFLNKNQSLSKSSIEQISQLIDKGVKSENIVLFGHSFGGAIASEVLRHFANRDVKLGGIVFTSAFSSFHTAVKHFPMPQTKILSILPSFLLKGILKALNLEFDIVDNLRKSQNEKMPIVVINHAGDRLIPLPAQLANAIRGDPLLNGNLIKIHDDLWGSHNDTLDSGKLTKELKEVVLSKVTSRTR
;
A
#
# COMPACT_ATOMS: atom_id res chain seq x y z
N MET A 1 -36.14 24.58 1.87
CA MET A 1 -34.93 23.85 1.43
C MET A 1 -33.85 24.08 2.47
N MET A 2 -33.40 23.02 3.16
CA MET A 2 -32.17 23.13 3.96
C MET A 2 -31.00 23.37 3.00
N PRO A 3 -30.05 24.27 3.30
CA PRO A 3 -28.86 24.43 2.49
C PRO A 3 -28.11 23.10 2.44
N ASN A 4 -27.69 22.68 1.24
CA ASN A 4 -26.96 21.43 1.05
C ASN A 4 -25.55 21.56 1.66
N THR A 5 -25.42 21.21 2.95
CA THR A 5 -24.19 21.37 3.74
C THR A 5 -23.09 20.38 3.37
N LYS A 6 -23.41 19.32 2.62
CA LYS A 6 -22.48 18.25 2.23
C LYS A 6 -21.33 18.69 1.33
N GLY A 7 -21.55 19.72 0.52
CA GLY A 7 -20.48 20.30 -0.32
C GLY A 7 -19.29 20.86 0.47
N ASN A 8 -19.44 21.03 1.79
CA ASN A 8 -18.41 21.52 2.69
C ASN A 8 -17.67 20.42 3.45
N GLU A 9 -18.14 19.17 3.39
CA GLU A 9 -17.52 18.02 4.04
C GLU A 9 -16.18 17.67 3.38
N ILE A 10 -15.18 17.36 4.20
CA ILE A 10 -13.84 16.90 3.80
C ILE A 10 -13.70 15.46 4.26
N HIS A 11 -13.28 14.59 3.33
CA HIS A 11 -13.16 13.17 3.58
C HIS A 11 -11.71 12.74 3.40
N LEU A 12 -11.16 12.04 4.38
CA LEU A 12 -9.86 11.38 4.28
C LEU A 12 -10.09 9.87 4.20
N ILE A 13 -9.68 9.23 3.10
CA ILE A 13 -9.80 7.79 2.92
C ILE A 13 -8.43 7.15 3.16
N PHE A 14 -8.31 6.38 4.24
CA PHE A 14 -7.09 5.71 4.67
C PHE A 14 -6.99 4.29 4.11
N PHE A 15 -5.92 4.02 3.36
CA PHE A 15 -5.55 2.72 2.83
C PHE A 15 -4.38 2.19 3.65
N HIS A 16 -4.65 1.20 4.49
CA HIS A 16 -3.69 0.66 5.44
C HIS A 16 -2.80 -0.45 4.82
N GLY A 17 -1.83 -0.92 5.59
CA GLY A 17 -0.83 -1.88 5.13
C GLY A 17 -1.37 -3.30 4.90
N LEU A 18 -0.59 -4.10 4.18
CA LEU A 18 -0.88 -5.53 4.00
C LEU A 18 -0.80 -6.28 5.34
N GLY A 19 -1.83 -7.04 5.66
CA GLY A 19 -1.91 -7.80 6.91
C GLY A 19 -2.36 -7.01 8.13
N ASP A 20 -2.66 -5.72 7.97
CA ASP A 20 -3.32 -4.93 8.99
C ASP A 20 -4.84 -5.19 8.94
N ASP A 21 -5.50 -5.12 10.10
CA ASP A 21 -6.93 -5.39 10.23
C ASP A 21 -7.76 -4.10 10.17
N TYR A 22 -9.02 -4.25 9.77
CA TYR A 22 -9.91 -3.12 9.58
C TYR A 22 -10.26 -2.39 10.89
N GLU A 23 -10.23 -3.07 12.03
CA GLU A 23 -10.57 -2.48 13.33
C GLU A 23 -9.46 -1.53 13.79
N ASN A 24 -8.20 -1.94 13.69
CA ASN A 24 -7.04 -1.10 13.98
C ASN A 24 -6.98 0.12 13.04
N ALA A 25 -7.21 -0.09 11.74
CA ALA A 25 -7.24 1.00 10.77
C ALA A 25 -8.37 2.01 11.08
N THR A 26 -9.51 1.54 11.60
CA THR A 26 -10.62 2.40 12.04
C THR A 26 -10.26 3.17 13.30
N ALA A 27 -9.66 2.52 14.31
CA ALA A 27 -9.19 3.17 15.53
C ALA A 27 -8.16 4.26 15.23
N PHE A 28 -7.19 3.98 14.34
CA PHE A 28 -6.23 4.97 13.86
C PHE A 28 -6.92 6.17 13.20
N CYS A 29 -7.95 5.94 12.38
CA CYS A 29 -8.73 7.01 11.76
C CYS A 29 -9.42 7.90 12.81
N GLU A 30 -10.02 7.30 13.84
CA GLU A 30 -10.71 8.02 14.91
C GLU A 30 -9.74 8.89 15.74
N GLU A 31 -8.57 8.35 16.08
CA GLU A 31 -7.50 9.09 16.76
C GLU A 31 -7.01 10.27 15.91
N MET A 32 -6.68 10.01 14.65
CA MET A 32 -6.27 11.03 13.70
C MET A 32 -7.34 12.12 13.51
N GLN A 33 -8.62 11.73 13.44
CA GLN A 33 -9.71 12.71 13.37
C GLN A 33 -9.73 13.61 14.60
N SER A 34 -9.53 13.07 15.81
CA SER A 34 -9.42 13.85 17.04
C SER A 34 -8.26 14.85 16.99
N GLU A 35 -7.06 14.40 16.59
CA GLU A 35 -5.86 15.25 16.51
C GLU A 35 -5.95 16.38 15.48
N LEU A 36 -6.59 16.10 14.34
CA LEU A 36 -6.79 17.07 13.26
C LEU A 36 -7.85 18.13 13.62
N MET A 37 -8.84 17.76 14.45
CA MET A 37 -9.93 18.64 14.87
C MET A 37 -9.60 19.55 16.06
N HIS A 38 -8.58 19.20 16.86
CA HIS A 38 -8.38 19.76 18.19
C HIS A 38 -8.09 21.29 18.32
N PRO A 39 -7.74 22.06 17.27
CA PRO A 39 -7.73 23.53 17.36
C PRO A 39 -8.84 24.25 16.58
N HIS A 40 -9.69 23.58 15.77
CA HIS A 40 -10.46 24.29 14.73
C HIS A 40 -11.99 24.19 14.77
N GLY A 41 -12.59 23.46 15.71
CA GLY A 41 -14.04 23.57 15.99
C GLY A 41 -14.97 23.37 14.77
N LYS A 42 -14.52 22.70 13.70
CA LYS A 42 -15.30 22.54 12.46
C LYS A 42 -15.77 21.08 12.32
N PRO A 43 -17.07 20.80 12.42
CA PRO A 43 -17.62 19.43 12.42
C PRO A 43 -17.64 18.71 11.06
N ASN A 44 -16.94 19.21 10.03
CA ASN A 44 -17.10 18.76 8.63
C ASN A 44 -15.90 17.97 8.09
N PHE A 45 -15.14 17.30 8.95
CA PHE A 45 -14.03 16.42 8.54
C PHE A 45 -14.31 14.99 8.98
N HIS A 46 -14.19 14.06 8.05
CA HIS A 46 -14.55 12.65 8.24
C HIS A 46 -13.41 11.75 7.75
N THR A 47 -13.00 10.80 8.57
CA THR A 47 -12.02 9.78 8.20
C THR A 47 -12.70 8.45 7.90
N HIS A 48 -12.19 7.71 6.92
CA HIS A 48 -12.71 6.41 6.51
C HIS A 48 -11.55 5.45 6.33
N ALA A 49 -11.57 4.30 7.01
CA ALA A 49 -10.65 3.21 6.71
C ALA A 49 -11.13 2.44 5.47
N HIS A 50 -10.20 2.03 4.62
CA HIS A 50 -10.48 1.13 3.51
C HIS A 50 -10.63 -0.31 4.04
N LYS A 51 -11.71 -1.00 3.66
CA LYS A 51 -11.91 -2.40 4.04
C LYS A 51 -11.37 -3.38 2.99
N TYR A 52 -10.23 -4.00 3.28
CA TYR A 52 -9.69 -5.06 2.44
C TYR A 52 -10.48 -6.38 2.53
N PRO A 53 -10.39 -7.26 1.52
CA PRO A 53 -10.86 -8.64 1.64
C PRO A 53 -10.17 -9.40 2.78
N ALA A 54 -10.86 -10.37 3.38
CA ALA A 54 -10.33 -11.15 4.52
C ALA A 54 -8.99 -11.83 4.21
N ALA A 55 -8.77 -12.31 2.97
CA ALA A 55 -7.50 -12.92 2.58
C ALA A 55 -6.32 -11.94 2.65
N PHE A 56 -6.58 -10.64 2.44
CA PHE A 56 -5.55 -9.60 2.50
C PHE A 56 -5.25 -9.17 3.94
N GLN A 57 -6.28 -9.09 4.79
CA GLN A 57 -6.13 -8.83 6.23
C GLN A 57 -5.41 -10.00 6.93
N ASN A 58 -5.65 -11.24 6.51
CA ASN A 58 -5.00 -12.44 7.07
C ASN A 58 -3.60 -12.74 6.49
N TYR A 59 -2.91 -11.74 5.93
CA TYR A 59 -1.58 -11.95 5.33
C TYR A 59 -0.54 -12.49 6.33
N ILE A 60 -0.53 -11.99 7.57
CA ILE A 60 0.44 -12.40 8.59
C ILE A 60 0.38 -13.92 8.86
N PRO A 61 -0.79 -14.53 9.12
CA PRO A 61 -0.93 -15.98 9.19
C PRO A 61 -0.37 -16.73 7.97
N TYR A 62 -0.66 -16.24 6.75
CA TYR A 62 -0.12 -16.87 5.53
C TYR A 62 1.40 -16.77 5.44
N ALA A 63 1.97 -15.62 5.82
CA ALA A 63 3.41 -15.42 5.84
C ALA A 63 4.13 -16.32 6.86
N LEU A 64 3.53 -16.51 8.04
CA LEU A 64 4.06 -17.44 9.06
C LEU A 64 3.98 -18.89 8.60
N ALA A 65 2.83 -19.33 8.08
CA ALA A 65 2.69 -20.67 7.51
C ALA A 65 3.65 -20.91 6.33
N SER A 66 3.84 -19.89 5.50
CA SER A 66 4.80 -19.88 4.40
C SER A 66 6.24 -20.07 4.90
N LEU A 67 6.62 -19.41 5.99
CA LEU A 67 7.95 -19.54 6.60
C LEU A 67 8.17 -20.96 7.14
N VAL A 68 7.17 -21.55 7.78
CA VAL A 68 7.22 -22.94 8.27
C VAL A 68 7.42 -23.93 7.11
N CYS A 69 6.70 -23.73 6.00
CA CYS A 69 6.87 -24.54 4.79
C CYS A 69 8.30 -24.40 4.23
N LEU A 70 8.82 -23.17 4.13
CA LEU A 70 10.18 -22.94 3.66
C LEU A 70 11.22 -23.58 4.58
N GLY A 71 11.08 -23.45 5.90
CA GLY A 71 11.97 -24.09 6.88
C GLY A 71 11.98 -25.62 6.74
N THR A 72 10.79 -26.22 6.55
CA THR A 72 10.64 -27.67 6.36
C THR A 72 11.34 -28.14 5.08
N SER A 73 11.29 -27.34 4.00
CA SER A 73 11.95 -27.66 2.73
C SER A 73 13.47 -27.79 2.84
N ILE A 74 14.08 -27.11 3.82
CA ILE A 74 15.53 -27.12 4.05
C ILE A 74 15.90 -28.22 5.05
N LEU A 75 15.14 -28.33 6.15
CA LEU A 75 15.44 -29.27 7.23
C LEU A 75 15.26 -30.73 6.82
N LEU A 76 14.20 -31.05 6.05
CA LEU A 76 13.87 -32.44 5.72
C LEU A 76 14.97 -33.13 4.87
N PRO A 77 15.48 -32.53 3.79
CA PRO A 77 16.62 -33.09 3.07
C PRO A 77 17.88 -33.19 3.93
N ALA A 78 18.17 -32.17 4.76
CA ALA A 78 19.36 -32.17 5.60
C ALA A 78 19.36 -33.33 6.61
N VAL A 79 18.23 -33.57 7.29
CA VAL A 79 18.08 -34.70 8.22
C VAL A 79 18.23 -36.04 7.50
N ILE A 80 17.64 -36.19 6.31
CA ILE A 80 17.74 -37.44 5.52
C ILE A 80 19.18 -37.70 5.06
N LEU A 81 19.92 -36.66 4.65
CA LEU A 81 21.34 -36.76 4.30
C LEU A 81 22.22 -37.17 5.50
N LEU A 82 21.86 -36.74 6.71
CA LEU A 82 22.63 -37.00 7.93
C LEU A 82 22.33 -38.35 8.59
N THR A 83 21.17 -38.94 8.35
CA THR A 83 20.67 -40.08 9.15
C THR A 83 20.65 -41.43 8.42
N ASN A 84 20.87 -41.49 7.10
CA ASN A 84 20.63 -42.73 6.35
C ASN A 84 21.76 -43.10 5.37
N ARG A 85 21.99 -44.42 5.16
CA ARG A 85 22.72 -44.91 3.98
C ARG A 85 21.79 -44.71 2.79
N ILE A 86 21.96 -43.58 2.12
CA ILE A 86 21.03 -43.07 1.12
C ILE A 86 20.79 -44.12 0.02
N THR A 87 19.55 -44.60 -0.08
CA THR A 87 19.07 -45.20 -1.33
C THR A 87 18.57 -44.05 -2.22
N ALA A 88 18.88 -44.09 -3.52
CA ALA A 88 18.49 -43.04 -4.47
C ALA A 88 16.99 -42.69 -4.41
N ARG A 89 16.12 -43.65 -4.06
CA ARG A 89 14.68 -43.46 -3.88
C ARG A 89 14.32 -42.54 -2.71
N THR A 90 14.97 -42.70 -1.56
CA THR A 90 14.71 -41.86 -0.37
C THR A 90 15.18 -40.42 -0.56
N ALA A 91 16.33 -40.23 -1.21
CA ALA A 91 16.80 -38.89 -1.60
C ALA A 91 15.85 -38.22 -2.59
N LEU A 92 15.37 -38.94 -3.61
CA LEU A 92 14.43 -38.41 -4.59
C LEU A 92 13.12 -37.93 -3.94
N LEU A 93 12.53 -38.75 -3.05
CA LEU A 93 11.31 -38.37 -2.33
C LEU A 93 11.53 -37.14 -1.42
N ALA A 94 12.68 -37.05 -0.77
CA ALA A 94 13.04 -35.89 0.06
C ALA A 94 13.11 -34.60 -0.76
N VAL A 95 13.74 -34.66 -1.95
CA VAL A 95 13.86 -33.52 -2.86
C VAL A 95 12.48 -33.09 -3.38
N LEU A 96 11.63 -34.04 -3.78
CA LEU A 96 10.27 -33.73 -4.22
C LEU A 96 9.42 -33.10 -3.12
N ALA A 97 9.51 -33.62 -1.88
CA ALA A 97 8.82 -33.04 -0.73
C ALA A 97 9.31 -31.62 -0.42
N ALA A 98 10.63 -31.40 -0.47
CA ALA A 98 11.21 -30.06 -0.30
C ALA A 98 10.72 -29.08 -1.37
N LEU A 99 10.71 -29.49 -2.65
CA LEU A 99 10.18 -28.68 -3.74
C LEU A 99 8.70 -28.34 -3.51
N ALA A 100 7.87 -29.32 -3.14
CA ALA A 100 6.46 -29.08 -2.82
C ALA A 100 6.28 -28.06 -1.69
N CYS A 101 7.12 -28.13 -0.65
CA CYS A 101 7.12 -27.15 0.44
C CYS A 101 7.53 -25.74 -0.02
N VAL A 102 8.50 -25.61 -0.94
CA VAL A 102 8.85 -24.31 -1.54
C VAL A 102 7.68 -23.76 -2.36
N PHE A 103 7.05 -24.57 -3.20
CA PHE A 103 5.88 -24.15 -3.96
C PHE A 103 4.72 -23.73 -3.06
N LEU A 104 4.44 -24.49 -2.01
CA LEU A 104 3.39 -24.16 -1.05
C LEU A 104 3.71 -22.87 -0.28
N SER A 105 4.97 -22.69 0.13
CA SER A 105 5.45 -21.46 0.77
C SER A 105 5.18 -20.23 -0.11
N MET A 106 5.47 -20.33 -1.40
CA MET A 106 5.19 -19.26 -2.37
C MET A 106 3.69 -19.06 -2.58
N LEU A 107 2.93 -20.15 -2.73
CA LEU A 107 1.48 -20.09 -2.95
C LEU A 107 0.78 -19.37 -1.79
N LEU A 108 1.15 -19.68 -0.54
CA LEU A 108 0.61 -19.04 0.66
C LEU A 108 0.79 -17.53 0.65
N LEU A 109 1.97 -17.03 0.24
CA LEU A 109 2.21 -15.58 0.11
C LEU A 109 1.38 -14.94 -1.01
N MET A 110 0.99 -15.73 -2.01
CA MET A 110 0.17 -15.26 -3.12
C MET A 110 -1.34 -15.33 -2.84
N ILE A 111 -1.80 -16.03 -1.80
CA ILE A 111 -3.25 -16.17 -1.47
C ILE A 111 -3.99 -14.83 -1.41
N PRO A 112 -3.47 -13.76 -0.75
CA PRO A 112 -4.12 -12.45 -0.74
C PRO A 112 -4.42 -11.86 -2.12
N PHE A 113 -3.75 -12.37 -3.15
CA PHE A 113 -3.70 -11.83 -4.49
C PHE A 113 -4.31 -12.76 -5.55
N LEU A 114 -4.54 -14.03 -5.23
CA LEU A 114 -4.98 -15.06 -6.18
C LEU A 114 -6.48 -15.00 -6.53
N ASN A 115 -7.25 -14.15 -5.85
CA ASN A 115 -8.68 -14.06 -6.10
C ASN A 115 -8.98 -13.04 -7.21
N LYS A 116 -9.32 -13.55 -8.39
CA LYS A 116 -9.60 -12.80 -9.62
C LYS A 116 -10.66 -11.69 -9.49
N ASN A 117 -11.53 -11.75 -8.46
CA ASN A 117 -12.57 -10.75 -8.22
C ASN A 117 -12.24 -9.77 -7.06
N GLN A 118 -11.10 -9.93 -6.38
CA GLN A 118 -10.63 -9.00 -5.36
C GLN A 118 -9.98 -7.78 -6.02
N SER A 119 -10.78 -6.93 -6.65
CA SER A 119 -10.33 -5.56 -6.92
C SER A 119 -10.13 -4.88 -5.57
N LEU A 120 -8.87 -4.83 -5.11
CA LEU A 120 -8.48 -4.27 -3.82
C LEU A 120 -8.91 -2.79 -3.68
N SER A 121 -9.16 -2.09 -4.79
CA SER A 121 -9.64 -0.71 -4.78
C SER A 121 -11.17 -0.56 -4.78
N LYS A 122 -11.92 -1.63 -5.10
CA LYS A 122 -13.36 -1.56 -5.42
C LYS A 122 -14.19 -0.93 -4.30
N SER A 123 -13.99 -1.35 -3.05
CA SER A 123 -14.79 -0.84 -1.93
C SER A 123 -14.63 0.68 -1.74
N SER A 124 -13.43 1.22 -1.91
CA SER A 124 -13.22 2.68 -1.82
C SER A 124 -13.72 3.41 -3.06
N ILE A 125 -13.61 2.83 -4.24
CA ILE A 125 -14.21 3.42 -5.46
C ILE A 125 -15.72 3.59 -5.29
N GLU A 126 -16.40 2.55 -4.78
CA GLU A 126 -17.83 2.58 -4.52
C GLU A 126 -18.18 3.61 -3.43
N GLN A 127 -17.42 3.63 -2.33
CA GLN A 127 -17.62 4.60 -1.24
C GLN A 127 -17.42 6.05 -1.72
N ILE A 128 -16.35 6.34 -2.46
CA ILE A 128 -16.07 7.68 -2.98
C ILE A 128 -17.14 8.11 -3.98
N SER A 129 -17.57 7.22 -4.88
CA SER A 129 -18.67 7.50 -5.81
C SER A 129 -19.95 7.86 -5.04
N GLN A 130 -20.29 7.10 -4.01
CA GLN A 130 -21.45 7.39 -3.16
C GLN A 130 -21.35 8.73 -2.42
N LEU A 131 -20.15 9.13 -1.99
CA LEU A 131 -19.93 10.45 -1.36
C LEU A 131 -20.20 11.57 -2.37
N ILE A 132 -19.66 11.43 -3.59
CA ILE A 132 -19.86 12.38 -4.68
C ILE A 132 -21.34 12.48 -5.06
N ASP A 133 -22.02 11.34 -5.23
CA ASP A 133 -23.45 11.28 -5.54
C ASP A 133 -24.31 11.94 -4.44
N LYS A 134 -23.86 11.87 -3.19
CA LYS A 134 -24.49 12.54 -2.05
C LYS A 134 -24.19 14.05 -1.98
N GLY A 135 -23.38 14.58 -2.89
CA GLY A 135 -23.07 16.02 -3.00
C GLY A 135 -21.75 16.45 -2.36
N VAL A 136 -20.89 15.52 -1.94
CA VAL A 136 -19.51 15.84 -1.53
C VAL A 136 -18.71 16.22 -2.76
N LYS A 137 -18.00 17.35 -2.73
CA LYS A 137 -17.12 17.72 -3.83
C LYS A 137 -15.92 16.78 -3.88
N SER A 138 -15.59 16.25 -5.06
CA SER A 138 -14.44 15.33 -5.23
C SER A 138 -13.12 15.95 -4.77
N GLU A 139 -12.95 17.26 -4.95
CA GLU A 139 -11.80 18.06 -4.49
C GLU A 139 -11.66 18.15 -2.96
N ASN A 140 -12.68 17.75 -2.19
CA ASN A 140 -12.62 17.62 -0.74
C ASN A 140 -12.28 16.18 -0.28
N ILE A 141 -12.04 15.25 -1.20
CA ILE A 141 -11.72 13.86 -0.88
C ILE A 141 -10.21 13.67 -1.02
N VAL A 142 -9.54 13.39 0.10
CA VAL A 142 -8.10 13.16 0.19
C VAL A 142 -7.86 11.67 0.38
N LEU A 143 -6.91 11.11 -0.36
CA LEU A 143 -6.47 9.74 -0.20
C LEU A 143 -5.22 9.70 0.68
N PHE A 144 -5.15 8.74 1.59
CA PHE A 144 -3.98 8.52 2.42
C PHE A 144 -3.60 7.04 2.36
N GLY A 145 -2.45 6.72 1.77
CA GLY A 145 -1.97 5.34 1.64
C GLY A 145 -0.70 5.08 2.43
N HIS A 146 -0.75 4.09 3.31
CA HIS A 146 0.41 3.59 4.05
C HIS A 146 0.90 2.27 3.47
N SER A 147 2.20 2.12 3.27
CA SER A 147 2.82 0.87 2.82
C SER A 147 2.17 0.36 1.52
N PHE A 148 1.70 -0.89 1.48
CA PHE A 148 0.94 -1.44 0.37
C PHE A 148 -0.35 -0.66 0.07
N GLY A 149 -0.99 -0.07 1.09
CA GLY A 149 -2.15 0.80 0.90
C GLY A 149 -1.88 1.99 -0.02
N GLY A 150 -0.62 2.45 -0.12
CA GLY A 150 -0.19 3.42 -1.13
C GLY A 150 -0.46 2.96 -2.56
N ALA A 151 -0.19 1.68 -2.88
CA ALA A 151 -0.48 1.14 -4.20
C ALA A 151 -1.98 1.22 -4.52
N ILE A 152 -2.83 0.86 -3.55
CA ILE A 152 -4.28 0.87 -3.72
C ILE A 152 -4.82 2.30 -3.82
N ALA A 153 -4.32 3.23 -3.00
CA ALA A 153 -4.66 4.64 -3.09
C ALA A 153 -4.32 5.21 -4.48
N SER A 154 -3.16 4.84 -5.05
CA SER A 154 -2.76 5.28 -6.39
C SER A 154 -3.67 4.73 -7.51
N GLU A 155 -4.16 3.50 -7.35
CA GLU A 155 -5.12 2.89 -8.28
C GLU A 155 -6.48 3.58 -8.22
N VAL A 156 -6.94 3.91 -7.01
CA VAL A 156 -8.16 4.69 -6.80
C VAL A 156 -8.02 6.07 -7.45
N LEU A 157 -6.89 6.75 -7.23
CA LEU A 157 -6.60 8.03 -7.87
C LEU A 157 -6.68 7.93 -9.40
N ARG A 158 -5.99 6.95 -9.99
CA ARG A 158 -6.02 6.70 -11.43
C ARG A 158 -7.43 6.44 -11.94
N HIS A 159 -8.22 5.66 -11.20
CA HIS A 159 -9.60 5.34 -11.59
C HIS A 159 -10.48 6.60 -11.74
N PHE A 160 -10.36 7.56 -10.83
CA PHE A 160 -11.10 8.81 -10.89
C PHE A 160 -10.53 9.79 -11.91
N ALA A 161 -9.19 9.88 -12.02
CA ALA A 161 -8.53 10.69 -13.06
C ALA A 161 -8.94 10.26 -14.48
N ASN A 162 -9.02 8.95 -14.75
CA ASN A 162 -9.48 8.41 -16.04
C ASN A 162 -10.96 8.73 -16.36
N ARG A 163 -11.72 9.28 -15.41
CA ARG A 163 -13.11 9.72 -15.55
C ARG A 163 -13.24 11.24 -15.42
N ASP A 164 -12.13 11.97 -15.52
CA ASP A 164 -12.07 13.43 -15.33
C ASP A 164 -12.59 13.90 -13.95
N VAL A 165 -12.54 13.03 -12.93
CA VAL A 165 -12.90 13.35 -11.55
C VAL A 165 -11.66 13.68 -10.75
N LYS A 166 -11.57 14.94 -10.29
CA LYS A 166 -10.41 15.46 -9.57
C LYS A 166 -10.55 15.26 -8.07
N LEU A 167 -9.64 14.50 -7.48
CA LEU A 167 -9.57 14.31 -6.03
C LEU A 167 -8.76 15.44 -5.37
N GLY A 168 -8.95 15.61 -4.07
CA GLY A 168 -8.38 16.71 -3.30
C GLY A 168 -6.89 16.59 -3.03
N GLY A 169 -6.34 15.39 -2.94
CA GLY A 169 -4.95 15.19 -2.56
C GLY A 169 -4.64 13.72 -2.37
N ILE A 170 -3.34 13.39 -2.37
CA ILE A 170 -2.87 12.07 -1.95
C ILE A 170 -1.64 12.21 -1.05
N VAL A 171 -1.65 11.47 0.06
CA VAL A 171 -0.53 11.35 0.99
C VAL A 171 -0.08 9.90 1.00
N PHE A 172 1.23 9.68 0.90
CA PHE A 172 1.86 8.38 0.97
C PHE A 172 2.78 8.31 2.19
N THR A 173 2.67 7.26 3.00
CA THR A 173 3.64 6.95 4.05
C THR A 173 4.25 5.58 3.82
N SER A 174 5.58 5.46 3.92
CA SER A 174 6.32 4.21 3.75
C SER A 174 5.94 3.42 2.49
N ALA A 175 5.52 4.09 1.42
CA ALA A 175 5.06 3.45 0.20
C ALA A 175 6.24 3.04 -0.69
N PHE A 176 6.05 1.95 -1.45
CA PHE A 176 6.98 1.54 -2.49
C PHE A 176 6.63 2.18 -3.84
N SER A 177 7.60 2.27 -4.74
CA SER A 177 7.42 2.84 -6.08
C SER A 177 6.60 1.94 -7.02
N SER A 178 6.89 0.64 -7.01
CA SER A 178 6.14 -0.39 -7.74
C SER A 178 6.24 -1.73 -7.02
N PHE A 179 5.23 -2.58 -7.17
CA PHE A 179 5.21 -3.87 -6.49
C PHE A 179 6.32 -4.81 -6.98
N HIS A 180 6.66 -4.74 -8.26
CA HIS A 180 7.83 -5.42 -8.82
C HIS A 180 9.14 -5.03 -8.10
N THR A 181 9.34 -3.74 -7.84
CA THR A 181 10.55 -3.25 -7.15
C THR A 181 10.52 -3.63 -5.68
N ALA A 182 9.35 -3.58 -5.04
CA ALA A 182 9.17 -4.07 -3.67
C ALA A 182 9.56 -5.56 -3.56
N VAL A 183 9.04 -6.44 -4.42
CA VAL A 183 9.38 -7.88 -4.42
C VAL A 183 10.88 -8.13 -4.59
N LYS A 184 11.56 -7.36 -5.44
CA LYS A 184 13.01 -7.48 -5.65
C LYS A 184 13.85 -7.13 -4.43
N HIS A 185 13.37 -6.21 -3.60
CA HIS A 185 14.14 -5.67 -2.48
C HIS A 185 13.58 -6.06 -1.11
N PHE A 186 12.43 -6.72 -1.04
CA PHE A 186 11.82 -7.12 0.22
C PHE A 186 12.78 -8.00 1.03
N PRO A 187 12.96 -7.73 2.34
CA PRO A 187 13.88 -8.47 3.21
C PRO A 187 13.33 -9.84 3.63
N MET A 188 12.34 -10.39 2.92
CA MET A 188 11.73 -11.68 3.25
C MET A 188 12.48 -12.82 2.53
N PRO A 189 12.89 -13.89 3.24
CA PRO A 189 13.58 -15.03 2.62
C PRO A 189 12.82 -15.62 1.43
N GLN A 190 11.50 -15.69 1.51
CA GLN A 190 10.64 -16.21 0.44
C GLN A 190 10.65 -15.30 -0.79
N THR A 191 10.64 -13.96 -0.61
CA THR A 191 10.69 -13.02 -1.75
C THR A 191 12.05 -13.02 -2.42
N LYS A 192 13.12 -13.45 -1.73
CA LYS A 192 14.44 -13.64 -2.37
C LYS A 192 14.38 -14.65 -3.51
N ILE A 193 13.57 -15.70 -3.39
CA ILE A 193 13.36 -16.68 -4.47
C ILE A 193 12.78 -15.98 -5.72
N LEU A 194 11.79 -15.11 -5.52
CA LEU A 194 11.21 -14.30 -6.60
C LEU A 194 12.20 -13.26 -7.14
N SER A 195 13.05 -12.69 -6.28
CA SER A 195 14.03 -11.66 -6.68
C SER A 195 15.10 -12.17 -7.65
N ILE A 196 15.39 -13.48 -7.64
CA ILE A 196 16.36 -14.13 -8.52
C ILE A 196 15.77 -14.34 -9.94
N LEU A 197 14.44 -14.34 -10.07
CA LEU A 197 13.81 -14.52 -11.37
C LEU A 197 14.20 -13.37 -12.32
N PRO A 198 14.46 -13.68 -13.61
CA PRO A 198 14.56 -12.67 -14.64
C PRO A 198 13.39 -11.68 -14.59
N SER A 199 13.68 -10.38 -14.68
CA SER A 199 12.67 -9.32 -14.49
C SER A 199 11.43 -9.48 -15.37
N PHE A 200 11.60 -9.97 -16.61
CA PHE A 200 10.48 -10.18 -17.53
C PHE A 200 9.53 -11.31 -17.05
N LEU A 201 10.06 -12.36 -16.43
CA LEU A 201 9.26 -13.44 -15.85
C LEU A 201 8.50 -12.95 -14.62
N LEU A 202 9.19 -12.24 -13.72
CA LEU A 202 8.54 -11.68 -12.53
C LEU A 202 7.41 -10.73 -12.92
N LYS A 203 7.65 -9.81 -13.87
CA LYS A 203 6.60 -8.94 -14.42
C LYS A 203 5.45 -9.75 -15.03
N GLY A 204 5.74 -10.79 -15.80
CA GLY A 204 4.72 -11.67 -16.37
C GLY A 204 3.85 -12.36 -15.32
N ILE A 205 4.46 -12.82 -14.21
CA ILE A 205 3.73 -13.40 -13.08
C ILE A 205 2.85 -12.36 -12.40
N LEU A 206 3.40 -11.17 -12.09
CA LEU A 206 2.62 -10.08 -11.48
C LEU A 206 1.46 -9.66 -12.38
N LYS A 207 1.66 -9.61 -13.70
CA LYS A 207 0.61 -9.36 -14.69
C LYS A 207 -0.49 -10.39 -14.66
N ALA A 208 -0.12 -11.67 -14.69
CA ALA A 208 -1.08 -12.78 -14.67
C ALA A 208 -1.95 -12.76 -13.40
N LEU A 209 -1.42 -12.20 -12.31
CA LEU A 209 -2.08 -12.05 -11.01
C LEU A 209 -2.74 -10.68 -10.80
N ASN A 210 -2.69 -9.78 -11.80
CA ASN A 210 -3.20 -8.41 -11.71
C ASN A 210 -2.58 -7.59 -10.55
N LEU A 211 -1.26 -7.75 -10.35
CA LEU A 211 -0.45 -7.10 -9.32
C LEU A 211 0.60 -6.15 -9.91
N GLU A 212 0.34 -5.59 -11.09
CA GLU A 212 1.21 -4.59 -11.74
C GLU A 212 1.03 -3.20 -11.13
N PHE A 213 1.03 -3.10 -9.80
CA PHE A 213 0.94 -1.81 -9.13
C PHE A 213 2.21 -1.01 -9.40
N ASP A 214 2.03 0.15 -10.04
CA ASP A 214 3.09 1.11 -10.35
C ASP A 214 2.60 2.50 -9.95
N ILE A 215 3.02 2.95 -8.77
CA ILE A 215 2.58 4.23 -8.22
C ILE A 215 3.14 5.37 -9.07
N VAL A 216 4.39 5.25 -9.53
CA VAL A 216 5.04 6.28 -10.35
C VAL A 216 4.29 6.49 -11.66
N ASP A 217 3.97 5.40 -12.38
CA ASP A 217 3.18 5.47 -13.62
C ASP A 217 1.76 6.01 -13.37
N ASN A 218 1.11 5.60 -12.28
CA ASN A 218 -0.20 6.12 -11.88
C ASN A 218 -0.14 7.64 -11.63
N LEU A 219 0.86 8.12 -10.90
CA LEU A 219 1.05 9.54 -10.64
C LEU A 219 1.31 10.33 -11.93
N ARG A 220 2.17 9.83 -12.84
CA ARG A 220 2.43 10.48 -14.15
C ARG A 220 1.15 10.66 -14.96
N LYS A 221 0.29 9.63 -14.98
CA LYS A 221 -1.00 9.69 -15.69
C LYS A 221 -1.99 10.64 -15.04
N SER A 222 -1.86 10.88 -13.74
CA SER A 222 -2.70 11.80 -12.96
C SER A 222 -2.13 13.23 -12.83
N GLN A 223 -0.94 13.52 -13.39
CA GLN A 223 -0.22 14.77 -13.15
C GLN A 223 -0.75 16.02 -13.86
N ASN A 224 -1.71 15.90 -14.78
CA ASN A 224 -2.33 17.07 -15.42
C ASN A 224 -3.13 17.95 -14.43
N GLU A 225 -3.15 17.58 -13.16
CA GLU A 225 -3.95 18.19 -12.12
C GLU A 225 -3.05 18.80 -11.04
N LYS A 226 -3.33 20.05 -10.62
CA LYS A 226 -2.65 20.74 -9.52
C LYS A 226 -3.03 20.15 -8.15
N MET A 227 -3.02 18.82 -8.02
CA MET A 227 -3.38 18.10 -6.81
C MET A 227 -2.14 17.98 -5.91
N PRO A 228 -2.24 18.34 -4.60
CA PRO A 228 -1.18 18.09 -3.64
C PRO A 228 -0.82 16.60 -3.55
N ILE A 229 0.46 16.29 -3.70
CA ILE A 229 1.02 14.95 -3.47
C ILE A 229 2.06 15.09 -2.35
N VAL A 230 1.91 14.29 -1.29
CA VAL A 230 2.89 14.23 -0.20
C VAL A 230 3.42 12.81 -0.11
N VAL A 231 4.73 12.66 0.00
CA VAL A 231 5.41 11.37 0.17
C VAL A 231 6.32 11.45 1.39
N ILE A 232 6.07 10.57 2.35
CA ILE A 232 6.85 10.44 3.58
C ILE A 232 7.41 9.02 3.64
N ASN A 233 8.71 8.86 3.45
CA ASN A 233 9.41 7.59 3.64
C ASN A 233 10.40 7.75 4.81
N HIS A 234 10.87 6.65 5.39
CA HIS A 234 11.96 6.67 6.37
C HIS A 234 13.22 6.06 5.75
N ALA A 235 14.37 6.73 5.85
CA ALA A 235 15.64 6.16 5.39
C ALA A 235 16.00 4.84 6.11
N GLY A 236 15.54 4.71 7.37
CA GLY A 236 15.71 3.52 8.20
C GLY A 236 14.71 2.39 7.97
N ASP A 237 13.75 2.55 7.05
CA ASP A 237 12.73 1.53 6.78
C ASP A 237 13.37 0.25 6.25
N ARG A 238 13.30 -0.82 7.06
CA ARG A 238 13.85 -2.13 6.71
C ARG A 238 12.89 -2.94 5.84
N LEU A 239 11.59 -2.66 5.89
CA LEU A 239 10.59 -3.40 5.11
C LEU A 239 10.53 -2.88 3.69
N ILE A 240 10.52 -1.55 3.51
CA ILE A 240 10.63 -0.89 2.20
C ILE A 240 11.98 -0.17 2.11
N PRO A 241 13.05 -0.87 1.71
CA PRO A 241 14.37 -0.28 1.66
C PRO A 241 14.46 0.81 0.58
N LEU A 242 15.41 1.73 0.74
CA LEU A 242 15.58 2.92 -0.10
C LEU A 242 15.40 2.71 -1.61
N PRO A 243 15.97 1.66 -2.26
CA PRO A 243 15.77 1.46 -3.70
C PRO A 243 14.32 1.21 -4.12
N ALA A 244 13.49 0.68 -3.22
CA ALA A 244 12.09 0.40 -3.46
C ALA A 244 11.16 1.54 -3.04
N GLN A 245 11.64 2.53 -2.29
CA GLN A 245 10.80 3.62 -1.78
C GLN A 245 10.28 4.52 -2.90
N LEU A 246 9.04 4.97 -2.73
CA LEU A 246 8.40 5.93 -3.64
C LEU A 246 9.16 7.25 -3.71
N ALA A 247 9.61 7.78 -2.57
CA ALA A 247 10.42 9.01 -2.49
C ALA A 247 11.66 8.95 -3.40
N ASN A 248 12.41 7.85 -3.34
CA ASN A 248 13.61 7.65 -4.16
C ASN A 248 13.28 7.61 -5.66
N ALA A 249 12.20 6.93 -6.04
CA ALA A 249 11.78 6.85 -7.44
C ALA A 249 11.32 8.19 -8.02
N ILE A 250 10.57 8.98 -7.24
CA ILE A 250 10.08 10.31 -7.67
C ILE A 250 11.25 11.28 -7.90
N ARG A 251 12.27 11.28 -7.03
CA ARG A 251 13.44 12.15 -7.23
C ARG A 251 14.21 11.85 -8.50
N GLY A 252 14.28 10.58 -8.87
CA GLY A 252 14.91 10.13 -10.12
C GLY A 252 14.07 10.38 -11.37
N ASP A 253 12.85 10.93 -11.22
CA ASP A 253 11.88 11.08 -12.31
C ASP A 253 11.66 12.56 -12.67
N PRO A 254 12.21 13.05 -13.80
CA PRO A 254 12.08 14.45 -14.22
C PRO A 254 10.64 14.91 -14.44
N LEU A 255 9.70 14.00 -14.75
CA LEU A 255 8.29 14.34 -14.94
C LEU A 255 7.61 14.59 -13.59
N LEU A 256 7.98 13.81 -12.58
CA LEU A 256 7.42 13.92 -11.24
C LEU A 256 8.12 14.96 -10.35
N ASN A 257 9.38 15.28 -10.63
CA ASN A 257 10.23 16.18 -9.85
C ASN A 257 9.89 17.68 -10.01
N GLY A 258 8.59 18.03 -10.03
CA GLY A 258 8.07 19.40 -10.10
C GLY A 258 7.42 19.87 -8.78
N ASN A 259 7.18 21.19 -8.67
CA ASN A 259 6.79 21.94 -7.45
C ASN A 259 5.54 21.49 -6.65
N LEU A 260 4.85 20.40 -7.02
CA LEU A 260 3.61 19.94 -6.38
C LEU A 260 3.77 18.69 -5.52
N ILE A 261 4.94 18.03 -5.56
CA ILE A 261 5.23 16.85 -4.73
C ILE A 261 6.14 17.26 -3.57
N LYS A 262 5.65 17.10 -2.35
CA LYS A 262 6.49 17.23 -1.15
C LYS A 262 7.05 15.85 -0.79
N ILE A 263 8.37 15.78 -0.61
CA ILE A 263 9.07 14.54 -0.25
C ILE A 263 9.76 14.74 1.09
N HIS A 264 9.49 13.83 2.03
CA HIS A 264 10.15 13.74 3.33
C HIS A 264 10.75 12.34 3.47
N ASP A 265 12.07 12.24 3.58
CA ASP A 265 12.78 10.96 3.74
C ASP A 265 14.05 11.05 4.59
N ASP A 266 14.28 12.23 5.18
CA ASP A 266 15.32 12.54 6.16
C ASP A 266 15.01 11.96 7.55
N LEU A 267 13.91 11.21 7.66
CA LEU A 267 13.42 10.64 8.89
C LEU A 267 14.06 9.26 9.15
N TRP A 268 14.40 9.04 10.41
CA TRP A 268 14.87 7.77 10.93
C TRP A 268 13.76 7.10 11.72
N GLY A 269 13.58 5.81 11.53
CA GLY A 269 12.57 5.04 12.25
C GLY A 269 12.27 3.71 11.57
N SER A 270 11.38 2.95 12.19
CA SER A 270 10.77 1.76 11.63
C SER A 270 9.76 2.09 10.53
N HIS A 271 9.23 1.05 9.88
CA HIS A 271 8.24 1.16 8.82
C HIS A 271 6.97 1.91 9.26
N ASN A 272 6.50 1.64 10.49
CA ASN A 272 5.25 2.18 11.02
C ASN A 272 5.43 3.49 11.79
N ASP A 273 6.65 3.87 12.15
CA ASP A 273 6.93 5.14 12.87
C ASP A 273 6.47 6.37 12.07
N THR A 274 6.25 6.24 10.76
CA THR A 274 5.66 7.30 9.92
C THR A 274 4.22 7.64 10.31
N LEU A 275 3.45 6.67 10.82
CA LEU A 275 2.05 6.84 11.21
C LEU A 275 1.90 7.68 12.48
N ASP A 276 2.86 7.57 13.40
CA ASP A 276 2.88 8.33 14.65
C ASP A 276 3.75 9.60 14.57
N SER A 277 4.15 9.99 13.35
CA SER A 277 5.06 11.10 13.16
C SER A 277 4.34 12.44 13.18
N GLY A 278 4.85 13.40 13.96
CA GLY A 278 4.37 14.79 13.91
C GLY A 278 4.49 15.42 12.51
N LYS A 279 5.35 14.89 11.64
CA LYS A 279 5.44 15.26 10.23
C LYS A 279 4.16 14.87 9.48
N LEU A 280 3.67 13.63 9.63
CA LEU A 280 2.43 13.19 9.01
C LEU A 280 1.26 14.08 9.46
N THR A 281 1.11 14.29 10.77
CA THR A 281 0.04 15.15 11.31
C THR A 281 0.11 16.56 10.72
N LYS A 282 1.31 17.14 10.60
CA LYS A 282 1.49 18.46 9.97
C LYS A 282 1.08 18.47 8.50
N GLU A 283 1.56 17.53 7.70
CA GLU A 283 1.28 17.51 6.26
C GLU A 283 -0.20 17.19 5.98
N LEU A 284 -0.82 16.30 6.74
CA LEU A 284 -2.27 16.06 6.66
C LEU A 284 -3.07 17.32 7.01
N LYS A 285 -2.68 18.04 8.08
CA LYS A 285 -3.29 19.34 8.41
C LYS A 285 -3.16 20.31 7.24
N GLU A 286 -1.99 20.45 6.64
CA GLU A 286 -1.79 21.37 5.51
C GLU A 286 -2.64 20.97 4.28
N VAL A 287 -2.66 19.69 3.90
CA VAL A 287 -3.45 19.19 2.77
C VAL A 287 -4.95 19.41 3.02
N VAL A 288 -5.44 19.09 4.22
CA VAL A 288 -6.85 19.26 4.60
C VAL A 288 -7.24 20.74 4.72
N LEU A 289 -6.43 21.55 5.42
CA LEU A 289 -6.69 22.98 5.61
C LEU A 289 -6.70 23.75 4.28
N SER A 290 -5.86 23.36 3.32
CA SER A 290 -5.86 23.97 1.99
C SER A 290 -7.24 23.92 1.31
N LYS A 291 -8.06 22.91 1.64
CA LYS A 291 -9.43 22.73 1.11
C LYS A 291 -10.46 23.60 1.80
N VAL A 292 -10.15 24.04 3.01
CA VAL A 292 -10.98 24.98 3.77
C VAL A 292 -10.72 26.41 3.30
N THR A 293 -9.45 26.77 3.07
CA THR A 293 -9.02 28.14 2.71
C THR A 293 -9.19 28.51 1.23
N SER A 294 -9.20 27.53 0.31
CA SER A 294 -9.51 27.81 -1.11
C SER A 294 -10.94 28.32 -1.34
N ARG A 295 -11.78 28.29 -0.29
CA ARG A 295 -13.19 28.72 -0.30
C ARG A 295 -13.39 30.21 -0.02
N THR A 296 -12.37 30.91 0.48
CA THR A 296 -12.45 32.34 0.87
C THR A 296 -11.85 33.29 -0.16
N ARG A 297 -11.60 32.83 -1.39
CA ARG A 297 -11.18 33.66 -2.53
C ARG A 297 -12.18 33.54 -3.67
#